data_AF-A0A9N7H265-F1
#
_entry.id   AF-A0A9N7H265-F1
#
_cell.length_a   1.000
_cell.length_b   1.000
_cell.length_c   1.000
_cell.angle_alpha   90.00
_cell.angle_beta   90.00
_cell.angle_gamma   90.00
#
_symmetry.space_group_name_H-M   'P 1'
#
loop_
_entity.id
_entity.type
_entity.pdbx_description
1 polymer ?
#
loop_
_entity_poly.entity_id
_entity_poly.type
_entity_poly.pdbx_seq_one_letter_code
_entity_poly.pdbx_strand_id
1 'polypeptide(L)' 'MCNFNFEEKYGEHGQGFIHVHHIHPIAEQSEEYNVDPVRDLRPVCPNCHSMLHRGKDILSIEELRKLLK' A
#
# COMPACT_ATOMS: atom_id res chain seq x y z
N MET A 1 -7.05 -5.61 -3.43
CA MET A 1 -6.41 -4.81 -4.50
C MET A 1 -6.01 -5.74 -5.64
N CYS A 2 -4.97 -6.56 -5.47
CA CYS A 2 -4.50 -7.52 -6.48
C CYS A 2 -4.73 -9.00 -6.13
N ASN A 3 -5.38 -9.29 -4.99
CA ASN A 3 -5.67 -10.63 -4.46
C ASN A 3 -4.45 -11.56 -4.31
N PHE A 4 -3.23 -11.04 -4.41
CA PHE A 4 -2.03 -11.82 -4.15
C PHE A 4 -1.90 -12.12 -2.66
N ASN A 5 -1.85 -13.41 -2.32
CA ASN A 5 -1.64 -13.89 -0.97
C ASN A 5 -0.23 -14.52 -0.85
N PHE A 6 0.58 -13.96 0.05
CA PHE A 6 1.95 -14.45 0.27
C PHE A 6 1.99 -15.80 0.97
N GLU A 7 1.07 -16.07 1.90
CA GLU A 7 0.99 -17.38 2.57
C GLU A 7 0.60 -18.48 1.58
N GLU A 8 -0.37 -18.21 0.69
CA GLU A 8 -0.74 -19.17 -0.37
C GLU A 8 0.43 -19.44 -1.33
N LYS A 9 1.29 -18.45 -1.59
CA LYS A 9 2.40 -18.57 -2.54
C LYS A 9 3.68 -19.14 -1.94
N TYR A 10 3.97 -18.82 -0.67
CA TYR A 10 5.26 -19.09 -0.01
C TYR A 10 5.13 -19.92 1.28
N GLY A 11 3.92 -20.33 1.67
CA GLY A 11 3.66 -21.07 2.90
C GLY A 11 3.84 -20.20 4.15
N GLU A 12 4.26 -20.82 5.25
CA GLU A 12 4.48 -20.18 6.55
C GLU A 12 5.41 -18.95 6.45
N HIS A 13 6.38 -18.97 5.53
CA HIS A 13 7.28 -17.84 5.32
C HIS A 13 6.57 -16.55 4.87
N GLY A 14 5.42 -16.68 4.19
CA GLY A 14 4.60 -15.56 3.74
C GLY A 14 3.51 -15.15 4.73
N GLN A 15 3.37 -15.85 5.87
CA GLN A 15 2.28 -15.61 6.81
C GLN A 15 2.37 -14.20 7.42
N GLY A 16 1.26 -13.46 7.36
CA GLY A 16 1.17 -12.10 7.90
C GLY A 16 2.02 -11.05 7.14
N PHE A 17 2.67 -11.41 6.03
CA PHE A 17 3.53 -10.48 5.32
C PHE A 17 2.72 -9.47 4.50
N ILE A 18 2.75 -8.22 4.95
CA ILE A 18 2.03 -7.10 4.35
C ILE A 18 2.77 -5.79 4.61
N HIS A 19 2.64 -4.80 3.73
CA HIS A 19 3.12 -3.44 3.97
C HIS A 19 1.95 -2.51 4.34
N VAL A 20 2.24 -1.41 5.01
CA VAL A 20 1.28 -0.32 5.25
C VAL A 20 1.64 0.88 4.39
N HIS A 21 0.62 1.49 3.78
CA HIS A 21 0.77 2.66 2.92
C HIS A 21 -0.08 3.81 3.47
N HIS A 22 0.48 5.03 3.48
CA HIS A 22 -0.23 6.24 3.86
C HIS A 22 -1.12 6.70 2.71
N ILE A 23 -2.42 6.86 2.95
CA ILE A 23 -3.39 7.32 1.94
C ILE A 23 -3.08 8.76 1.53
N HIS A 24 -2.70 9.60 2.50
CA HIS A 24 -2.26 10.96 2.28
C HIS A 24 -0.73 11.01 2.38
N PRO A 25 0.00 11.37 1.31
CA PRO A 25 1.46 11.40 1.33
C PRO A 25 1.99 12.27 2.46
N ILE A 26 2.92 11.73 3.27
CA ILE A 26 3.53 12.47 4.38
C ILE A 26 4.20 13.76 3.89
N ALA A 27 4.80 13.72 2.68
CA ALA A 27 5.48 14.87 2.09
C ALA A 27 4.56 16.08 1.84
N GLU A 28 3.24 15.88 1.78
CA GLU A 28 2.26 16.94 1.58
C GLU A 28 1.72 17.49 2.91
N GLN A 29 2.13 16.91 4.04
CA GLN A 29 1.65 17.31 5.35
C GLN A 29 2.56 18.40 5.92
N SER A 30 1.99 19.58 6.13
CA SER A 30 2.72 20.78 6.58
C SER A 30 2.99 20.81 8.07
N GLU A 31 2.35 19.95 8.85
CA GLU A 31 2.40 19.94 10.31
C GLU A 31 2.54 18.51 10.85
N GLU A 32 3.09 18.39 12.06
CA GLU A 32 3.06 17.12 12.80
C GLU A 32 1.60 16.73 13.08
N TYR A 33 1.21 15.54 12.63
CA TYR A 33 -0.11 14.98 12.90
C TYR A 33 0.02 13.59 13.50
N ASN A 34 -0.92 13.25 14.38
CA ASN A 34 -1.02 11.88 14.90
C ASN A 34 -1.67 10.99 13.84
N VAL A 35 -0.92 9.99 13.38
CA VAL A 35 -1.40 8.99 12.42
C VAL A 35 -2.50 8.16 13.08
N ASP A 36 -3.69 8.15 12.49
CA ASP A 36 -4.75 7.19 12.80
C ASP A 36 -4.56 5.95 11.90
N PRO A 37 -4.17 4.79 12.44
CA PRO A 37 -3.90 3.60 11.63
C PRO A 37 -5.11 3.10 10.82
N VAL A 38 -6.33 3.43 11.25
CA VAL A 38 -7.56 3.01 10.58
C VAL A 38 -7.95 4.01 9.50
N ARG A 39 -7.78 5.31 9.74
CA ARG A 39 -8.18 6.35 8.78
C ARG A 39 -7.11 6.64 7.73
N ASP A 40 -5.84 6.63 8.12
CA ASP A 40 -4.76 7.19 7.32
C ASP A 40 -3.91 6.13 6.62
N LEU A 41 -4.00 4.86 7.07
CA LEU A 41 -3.20 3.76 6.53
C LEU A 41 -4.04 2.73 5.81
N ARG A 42 -3.46 2.10 4.79
CA ARG A 42 -4.04 0.94 4.12
C ARG A 42 -3.01 -0.19 4.02
N PRO A 43 -3.35 -1.40 4.47
CA PRO A 43 -2.54 -2.58 4.20
C PRO A 43 -2.52 -2.86 2.69
N VAL A 44 -1.33 -3.02 2.14
CA VAL A 44 -1.09 -3.31 0.73
C VAL A 44 0.06 -4.31 0.60
N CYS A 45 0.01 -5.16 -0.42
CA CYS A 45 1.08 -6.12 -0.65
C CYS A 45 2.35 -5.39 -1.15
N PRO A 46 3.57 -5.87 -0.89
CA PRO A 46 4.82 -5.23 -1.32
C PRO A 46 4.91 -4.88 -2.81
N ASN A 47 4.33 -5.72 -3.67
CA ASN A 47 4.31 -5.49 -5.12
C ASN A 47 3.41 -4.29 -5.45
N CYS A 48 2.21 -4.24 -4.88
CA CYS A 48 1.32 -3.10 -5.03
C CYS A 48 1.91 -1.84 -4.39
N HIS A 49 2.55 -1.95 -3.24
CA HIS A 49 3.19 -0.81 -2.58
C HIS A 49 4.26 -0.19 -3.49
N SER A 50 5.09 -1.04 -4.11
CA SER A 50 6.09 -0.61 -5.08
C SER A 50 5.46 0.09 -6.28
N MET A 51 4.29 -0.37 -6.74
CA MET A 51 3.58 0.24 -7.87
C MET A 51 2.86 1.54 -7.52
N LEU A 52 2.38 1.71 -6.29
CA LEU A 52 1.83 2.99 -5.83
C LEU A 52 2.89 4.11 -5.88
N HIS A 53 4.13 3.80 -5.53
CA HIS A 53 5.25 4.75 -5.53
C HIS A 53 6.06 4.79 -6.83
N ARG A 54 5.65 4.04 -7.86
CA ARG A 54 6.41 3.97 -9.12
C ARG A 54 6.02 5.13 -10.04
N GLY A 55 6.91 6.10 -10.18
CA GLY A 55 6.73 7.20 -11.11
C GLY A 55 7.13 8.52 -10.49
N LYS A 56 6.63 9.63 -11.08
CA LYS A 56 6.82 10.97 -10.54
C LYS A 56 5.80 11.28 -9.43
N ASP A 57 4.56 10.83 -9.63
CA ASP A 57 3.46 11.05 -8.70
C ASP A 57 3.07 9.72 -8.04
N ILE A 58 2.61 9.79 -6.79
CA ILE A 58 2.10 8.62 -6.05
C ILE A 58 0.69 8.34 -6.56
N LEU A 59 0.44 7.12 -7.02
CA LEU A 59 -0.90 6.71 -7.44
C LEU A 59 -1.81 6.48 -6.23
N SER A 60 -3.08 6.84 -6.38
CA SER A 60 -4.14 6.36 -5.50
C SER A 60 -4.38 4.85 -5.66
N ILE A 61 -5.03 4.25 -4.66
CA ILE A 61 -5.42 2.83 -4.71
C ILE A 61 -6.36 2.57 -5.89
N GLU A 62 -7.29 3.49 -6.17
CA GLU A 62 -8.23 3.41 -7.29
C GLU A 62 -7.52 3.48 -8.64
N GLU A 63 -6.52 4.35 -8.79
CA GLU A 63 -5.73 4.45 -10.02
C GLU A 63 -4.93 3.17 -10.26
N LEU A 64 -4.23 2.66 -9.25
CA LEU A 64 -3.49 1.41 -9.38
C LEU A 64 -4.42 0.24 -9.73
N ARG A 65 -5.62 0.18 -9.14
CA ARG A 65 -6.61 -0.86 -9.47
C ARG A 65 -7.00 -0.87 -10.95
N LYS A 66 -7.06 0.28 -11.61
CA LYS A 66 -7.37 0.37 -13.06
C LYS A 66 -6.25 -0.17 -13.96
N LEU A 67 -5.03 -0.26 -13.43
CA LEU A 67 -3.86 -0.77 -14.17
C LEU A 67 -3.66 -2.28 -14.00
N LEU A 68 -4.29 -2.89 -13.00
CA LEU A 68 -4.24 -4.33 -12.79
C LEU A 68 -4.98 -5.05 -13.92
N LYS A 69 -4.39 -6.16 -14.38
CA LYS A 69 -4.94 -7.03 -15.42
C LYS A 69 -5.47 -8.32 -14.82
#